data_AF-A0A8C5MLQ1-F1
#
_entry.id   AF-A0A8C5MLQ1-F1
#
_cell.length_a   1.000
_cell.length_b   1.000
_cell.length_c   1.000
_cell.angle_alpha   90.00
_cell.angle_beta   90.00
_cell.angle_gamma   90.00
#
_symmetry.space_group_name_H-M   'P 1'
#
loop_
_entity.id
_entity.type
_entity.pdbx_description
1 polymer ?
#
loop_
_entity_poly.entity_id
_entity_poly.type
_entity_poly.pdbx_seq_one_letter_code
_entity_poly.pdbx_strand_id
1 'polypeptide(L)'
;MGKKKAAGGLGRALIKERTRSQRGLRGTDSWLHTSELNDGYDWGRLNLQSVTEQSSIDDFLATAELAGTEFVAEKLNIRFVPAEARTGLLTSEETQRINQLQEENKQFLCIPRRPYWDENTSAEVLKQSEREKFLEWRRQLVKLEEEQKLILTPFERNLDFWRQLWRVIERSDVVVQIVDSRNPLLFRCQDLERYVKEVSSHKENIILINKADLLTQEQRKSWAEFFQTEGIKVVFWSALAEGQRLAADTKRNRHLKQKCQHLVL
;
A
#
# COMPACT_ATOMS: atom_id res chain seq x y z
N MET A 1 36.90 55.52 3.25
CA MET A 1 37.17 54.21 2.63
C MET A 1 36.73 53.09 3.58
N GLY A 2 35.42 52.77 3.61
CA GLY A 2 34.86 51.80 4.55
C GLY A 2 34.84 50.38 3.99
N LYS A 3 35.62 49.46 4.57
CA LYS A 3 35.61 48.03 4.26
C LYS A 3 34.27 47.41 4.71
N LYS A 4 33.39 47.00 3.77
CA LYS A 4 32.22 46.16 4.08
C LYS A 4 32.69 44.72 4.34
N LYS A 5 32.54 44.27 5.59
CA LYS A 5 32.70 42.85 6.00
C LYS A 5 31.68 42.00 5.24
N ALA A 6 32.15 40.99 4.52
CA ALA A 6 31.30 40.00 3.89
C ALA A 6 30.61 39.15 4.97
N ALA A 7 29.31 39.36 5.18
CA ALA A 7 28.50 38.47 5.98
C ALA A 7 28.36 37.14 5.23
N GLY A 8 29.14 36.15 5.62
CA GLY A 8 28.94 34.74 5.27
C GLY A 8 27.65 34.26 5.92
N GLY A 9 26.51 34.62 5.33
CA GLY A 9 25.19 34.20 5.81
C GLY A 9 24.99 32.71 5.63
N LEU A 10 24.46 32.07 6.67
CA LEU A 10 24.04 30.66 6.71
C LEU A 10 23.29 30.22 5.43
N GLY A 11 22.49 31.13 4.85
CA GLY A 11 21.76 30.89 3.61
C GLY A 11 22.64 30.57 2.40
N ARG A 12 23.84 31.17 2.29
CA ARG A 12 24.78 30.89 1.19
C ARG A 12 25.46 29.53 1.36
N ALA A 13 25.66 29.09 2.61
CA ALA A 13 26.18 27.76 2.91
C ALA A 13 25.13 26.67 2.61
N LEU A 14 23.87 26.88 2.99
CA LEU A 14 22.75 25.98 2.70
C LEU A 14 22.50 25.81 1.19
N ILE A 15 22.58 26.89 0.41
CA ILE A 15 22.45 26.82 -1.06
C ILE A 15 23.62 26.03 -1.69
N LYS A 16 24.84 26.19 -1.16
CA LYS A 16 26.01 25.42 -1.60
C LYS A 16 25.92 23.93 -1.22
N GLU A 17 25.35 23.60 -0.07
CA GLU A 17 25.13 22.22 0.35
C GLU A 17 24.10 21.53 -0.54
N ARG A 18 22.95 22.17 -0.79
CA ARG A 18 21.90 21.64 -1.67
C ARG A 18 22.40 21.38 -3.10
N THR A 19 23.24 22.27 -3.64
CA THR A 19 23.81 22.11 -4.99
C THR A 19 24.94 21.08 -5.04
N ARG A 20 25.62 20.81 -3.92
CA ARG A 20 26.65 19.76 -3.83
C ARG A 20 26.02 18.37 -3.71
N SER A 21 24.91 18.23 -2.98
CA SER A 21 24.14 16.98 -2.90
C SER A 21 23.59 16.54 -4.26
N GLN A 22 23.22 17.49 -5.14
CA GLN A 22 22.79 17.16 -6.51
C GLN A 22 23.92 16.79 -7.47
N ARG A 23 25.18 17.16 -7.18
CA ARG A 23 26.33 16.84 -8.05
C ARG A 23 26.96 15.48 -7.77
N GLY A 24 26.60 14.82 -6.66
CA GLY A 24 27.14 13.49 -6.29
C GLY A 24 26.55 12.29 -7.04
N LEU A 25 25.57 12.51 -7.94
CA LEU A 25 24.80 11.43 -8.60
C LEU A 25 25.06 11.32 -10.11
N ARG A 26 26.18 11.86 -10.61
CA ARG A 26 26.59 11.68 -12.02
C ARG A 26 27.85 10.84 -12.09
N GLY A 27 27.68 9.52 -12.02
CA GLY A 27 28.75 8.58 -12.30
C GLY A 27 28.50 7.22 -11.68
N THR A 28 27.68 6.40 -12.33
CA THR A 28 27.78 4.92 -12.44
C THR A 28 26.56 4.40 -13.21
N ASP A 29 26.43 4.79 -14.49
CA ASP A 29 25.51 4.15 -15.44
C ASP A 29 26.10 2.82 -15.91
N SER A 30 26.07 1.84 -15.03
CA SER A 30 26.18 0.45 -15.40
C SER A 30 25.51 -0.32 -14.27
N TRP A 31 24.34 -0.88 -14.53
CA TRP A 31 24.02 -2.31 -14.35
C TRP A 31 22.56 -2.56 -14.78
N LEU A 32 22.38 -3.73 -15.37
CA LEU A 32 21.19 -4.18 -16.09
C LEU A 32 19.95 -4.26 -15.18
N HIS A 33 18.85 -3.68 -15.65
CA HIS A 33 17.46 -4.00 -15.30
C HIS A 33 16.98 -3.91 -13.85
N THR A 34 17.80 -3.48 -12.89
CA THR A 34 17.32 -3.10 -11.57
C THR A 34 17.08 -1.60 -11.53
N SER A 35 15.80 -1.20 -11.51
CA SER A 35 15.45 0.09 -10.92
C SER A 35 15.65 -0.03 -9.42
N GLU A 36 16.92 -0.11 -8.99
CA GLU A 36 17.27 0.31 -7.66
C GLU A 36 16.87 1.78 -7.61
N LEU A 37 15.74 2.05 -6.95
CA LEU A 37 15.61 3.31 -6.26
C LEU A 37 16.92 3.48 -5.51
N ASN A 38 17.48 4.69 -5.52
CA ASN A 38 18.50 5.06 -4.58
C ASN A 38 17.87 4.94 -3.18
N ASP A 39 17.78 3.69 -2.70
CA ASP A 39 17.31 3.24 -1.40
C ASP A 39 18.44 3.59 -0.44
N GLY A 40 18.65 4.91 -0.33
CA GLY A 40 19.44 5.52 0.71
C GLY A 40 19.06 4.85 2.02
N TYR A 41 20.08 4.60 2.82
CA TYR A 41 20.18 3.86 4.06
C TYR A 41 19.19 4.32 5.17
N ASP A 42 17.91 4.45 4.84
CA ASP A 42 16.86 5.11 5.61
C ASP A 42 15.51 4.45 5.24
N TRP A 43 15.30 3.23 5.75
CA TRP A 43 14.05 2.46 5.61
C TRP A 43 12.77 3.21 6.07
N GLY A 44 12.90 4.40 6.67
CA GLY A 44 11.80 5.20 7.19
C GLY A 44 11.18 6.22 6.22
N ARG A 45 11.73 6.42 5.02
CA ARG A 45 11.16 7.36 4.04
C ARG A 45 11.18 6.78 2.63
N LEU A 46 10.17 5.98 2.31
CA LEU A 46 9.79 5.77 0.92
C LEU A 46 9.53 7.16 0.30
N ASN A 47 10.22 7.53 -0.78
CA ASN A 47 9.92 8.73 -1.57
C ASN A 47 8.63 8.53 -2.41
N LEU A 48 7.60 7.97 -1.77
CA LEU A 48 6.33 7.58 -2.37
C LEU A 48 5.23 8.28 -1.57
N GLN A 49 4.51 9.18 -2.22
CA GLN A 49 3.37 9.87 -1.62
C GLN A 49 2.12 9.04 -1.90
N SER A 50 1.50 8.52 -0.84
CA SER A 50 0.21 7.84 -0.93
C SER A 50 -0.88 8.86 -1.28
N VAL A 51 -1.75 8.50 -2.23
CA VAL A 51 -2.79 9.38 -2.74
C VAL A 51 -4.11 8.61 -2.85
N THR A 52 -4.89 8.67 -1.77
CA THR A 52 -6.20 8.01 -1.67
C THR A 52 -7.36 8.93 -2.04
N GLU A 53 -7.18 10.25 -1.94
CA GLU A 53 -8.17 11.27 -2.27
C GLU A 53 -7.53 12.36 -3.14
N GLN A 54 -8.18 12.71 -4.24
CA GLN A 54 -7.78 13.79 -5.14
C GLN A 54 -9.00 14.64 -5.48
N SER A 55 -8.78 15.94 -5.69
CA SER A 55 -9.79 16.81 -6.28
C SER A 55 -10.11 16.33 -7.70
N SER A 56 -11.32 16.58 -8.20
CA SER A 56 -11.71 16.17 -9.56
C SER A 56 -10.77 16.70 -10.66
N ILE A 57 -10.17 17.89 -10.45
CA ILE A 57 -9.16 18.46 -11.35
C ILE A 57 -7.81 17.73 -11.27
N ASP A 58 -7.37 17.37 -10.07
CA ASP A 58 -6.08 16.68 -9.87
C ASP A 58 -6.14 15.25 -10.42
N ASP A 59 -7.28 14.57 -10.24
CA ASP A 59 -7.54 13.24 -10.81
C ASP A 59 -7.58 13.28 -12.34
N PHE A 60 -8.17 14.34 -12.92
CA PHE A 60 -8.16 14.58 -14.37
C PHE A 60 -6.73 14.80 -14.90
N LEU A 61 -5.96 15.69 -14.26
CA LEU A 61 -4.58 15.99 -14.65
C LEU A 61 -3.67 14.76 -14.52
N ALA A 62 -3.77 14.01 -13.43
CA ALA A 62 -3.01 12.78 -13.24
C ALA A 62 -3.36 11.71 -14.28
N THR A 63 -4.64 11.62 -14.67
CA THR A 63 -5.07 10.71 -15.75
C THR A 63 -4.51 11.14 -17.11
N ALA A 64 -4.50 12.44 -17.40
CA ALA A 64 -3.93 12.99 -18.62
C ALA A 64 -2.40 12.77 -18.69
N GLU A 65 -1.69 12.96 -17.57
CA GLU A 65 -0.25 12.68 -17.47
C GLU A 65 0.05 11.20 -17.69
N LEU A 66 -0.73 10.30 -17.06
CA LEU A 66 -0.57 8.86 -17.26
C LEU A 66 -0.82 8.45 -18.72
N ALA A 67 -1.81 9.05 -19.38
CA ALA A 67 -2.13 8.83 -20.79
C ALA A 67 -1.10 9.45 -21.76
N GLY A 68 -0.21 10.32 -21.28
CA GLY A 68 0.83 10.95 -22.12
C GLY A 68 0.28 11.93 -23.16
N THR A 69 -0.94 12.43 -22.95
CA THR A 69 -1.63 13.32 -23.89
C THR A 69 -1.64 14.75 -23.38
N GLU A 70 -1.12 15.70 -24.16
CA GLU A 70 -1.35 17.12 -23.94
C GLU A 70 -2.72 17.50 -24.53
N PHE A 71 -3.72 17.79 -23.69
CA PHE A 71 -5.05 18.22 -24.13
C PHE A 71 -5.31 19.71 -23.85
N VAL A 72 -5.91 20.40 -24.82
CA VAL A 72 -6.66 21.64 -24.63
C VAL A 72 -8.09 21.22 -24.27
N ALA A 73 -8.49 21.39 -23.00
CA ALA A 73 -9.80 20.92 -22.53
C ALA A 73 -10.94 21.83 -23.03
N GLU A 74 -11.84 21.31 -23.87
CA GLU A 74 -13.19 21.86 -24.02
C GLU A 74 -14.04 21.44 -22.82
N LYS A 75 -14.69 22.43 -22.17
CA LYS A 75 -15.58 22.22 -21.03
C LYS A 75 -16.81 21.40 -21.46
N LEU A 76 -16.84 20.11 -21.14
CA LEU A 76 -18.07 19.32 -21.17
C LEU A 76 -18.75 19.28 -19.79
N ASN A 77 -20.04 18.99 -19.83
CA ASN A 77 -21.01 19.12 -18.73
C ASN A 77 -20.54 18.51 -17.41
N ILE A 78 -20.23 19.39 -16.45
CA ILE A 78 -19.92 19.03 -15.06
C ILE A 78 -21.23 18.71 -14.35
N ARG A 79 -21.42 17.44 -13.95
CA ARG A 79 -22.52 17.06 -13.07
C ARG A 79 -22.01 17.06 -11.63
N PHE A 80 -22.39 18.07 -10.85
CA PHE A 80 -22.14 18.10 -9.41
C PHE A 80 -22.99 17.01 -8.74
N VAL A 81 -22.34 16.02 -8.14
CA VAL A 81 -22.99 15.08 -7.22
C VAL A 81 -22.77 15.63 -5.81
N PRO A 82 -23.82 16.11 -5.12
CA PRO A 82 -23.69 16.60 -3.76
C PRO A 82 -23.19 15.49 -2.83
N ALA A 83 -22.22 15.81 -1.96
CA ALA A 83 -21.69 14.85 -0.98
C ALA A 83 -22.73 14.50 0.09
N GLU A 84 -23.72 15.37 0.29
CA GLU A 84 -24.75 15.30 1.32
C GLU A 84 -25.79 14.19 1.06
N ALA A 85 -25.88 13.67 -0.17
CA ALA A 85 -26.76 12.54 -0.49
C ALA A 85 -26.21 11.19 0.00
N ARG A 86 -25.00 11.15 0.57
CA ARG A 86 -24.27 9.91 0.89
C ARG A 86 -24.20 9.59 2.38
N THR A 87 -24.71 10.45 3.26
CA THR A 87 -24.62 10.29 4.72
C THR A 87 -25.98 9.91 5.31
N GLY A 88 -26.32 8.63 5.23
CA GLY A 88 -27.47 8.04 5.91
C GLY A 88 -27.16 6.61 6.33
N LEU A 89 -27.77 6.14 7.42
CA LEU A 89 -27.76 4.71 7.73
C LEU A 89 -28.59 3.99 6.66
N LEU A 90 -27.97 3.06 5.94
CA LEU A 90 -28.63 2.24 4.94
C LEU A 90 -29.75 1.42 5.59
N THR A 91 -30.89 1.34 4.93
CA THR A 91 -31.93 0.39 5.33
C THR A 91 -31.45 -1.05 5.11
N SER A 92 -32.08 -2.02 5.79
CA SER A 92 -31.73 -3.44 5.64
C SER A 92 -31.85 -3.92 4.19
N GLU A 93 -32.89 -3.46 3.49
CA GLU A 93 -33.16 -3.80 2.08
C GLU A 93 -32.11 -3.19 1.14
N GLU A 94 -31.72 -1.94 1.35
CA GLU A 94 -30.65 -1.30 0.59
C GLU A 94 -29.30 -1.99 0.82
N THR A 95 -29.02 -2.42 2.06
CA THR A 95 -27.79 -3.14 2.41
C THR A 95 -27.72 -4.48 1.68
N GLN A 96 -28.82 -5.25 1.65
CA GLN A 96 -28.87 -6.51 0.91
C GLN A 96 -28.68 -6.30 -0.59
N ARG A 97 -29.33 -5.29 -1.16
CA ARG A 97 -29.17 -4.94 -2.58
C ARG A 97 -27.73 -4.55 -2.90
N ILE A 98 -27.09 -3.74 -2.05
CA ILE A 98 -25.69 -3.36 -2.22
C ILE A 98 -24.78 -4.57 -2.11
N ASN A 99 -24.99 -5.46 -1.14
CA ASN A 99 -24.20 -6.68 -1.00
C ASN A 99 -24.33 -7.59 -2.22
N GLN A 100 -25.53 -7.72 -2.78
CA GLN A 100 -25.75 -8.49 -4.00
C GLN A 100 -25.02 -7.86 -5.20
N LEU A 101 -25.14 -6.54 -5.39
CA LEU A 101 -24.40 -5.82 -6.42
C LEU A 101 -22.88 -5.95 -6.23
N GLN A 102 -22.39 -5.91 -5.00
CA GLN A 102 -20.97 -6.11 -4.70
C GLN A 102 -20.50 -7.52 -5.06
N GLU A 103 -21.30 -8.55 -4.77
CA GLU A 103 -20.93 -9.94 -5.11
C GLU A 103 -20.98 -10.18 -6.63
N GLU A 104 -21.98 -9.63 -7.32
CA GLU A 104 -22.08 -9.69 -8.79
C GLU A 104 -20.89 -9.00 -9.47
N ASN A 105 -20.40 -7.89 -8.91
CA ASN A 105 -19.33 -7.08 -9.49
C ASN A 105 -17.95 -7.34 -8.89
N LYS A 106 -17.83 -8.36 -8.05
CA LYS A 106 -16.58 -8.74 -7.37
C LYS A 106 -15.44 -9.02 -8.33
N GLN A 107 -15.74 -9.46 -9.55
CA GLN A 107 -14.75 -9.70 -10.61
C GLN A 107 -14.10 -8.41 -11.12
N PHE A 108 -14.79 -7.27 -11.02
CA PHE A 108 -14.28 -5.99 -11.48
C PHE A 108 -13.59 -5.20 -10.36
N LEU A 109 -13.82 -5.57 -9.10
CA LEU A 109 -13.17 -4.99 -7.91
C LEU A 109 -11.81 -5.65 -7.60
N CYS A 110 -11.11 -6.15 -8.62
CA CYS A 110 -9.82 -6.80 -8.48
C CYS A 110 -8.67 -5.79 -8.42
N ILE A 111 -7.57 -6.17 -7.78
CA ILE A 111 -6.33 -5.37 -7.80
C ILE A 111 -5.67 -5.46 -9.19
N PRO A 112 -5.03 -4.38 -9.68
CA PRO A 112 -4.40 -4.39 -10.99
C PRO A 112 -3.29 -5.44 -11.03
N ARG A 113 -3.41 -6.38 -11.98
CA ARG A 113 -2.42 -7.42 -12.23
C ARG A 113 -1.24 -6.84 -12.98
N ARG A 114 -0.02 -7.26 -12.65
CA ARG A 114 1.15 -6.85 -13.41
C ARG A 114 1.10 -7.47 -14.81
N PRO A 115 1.38 -6.71 -15.88
CA PRO A 115 1.56 -7.30 -17.20
C PRO A 115 2.71 -8.32 -17.19
N TYR A 116 2.55 -9.38 -17.97
CA TYR A 116 3.61 -10.36 -18.18
C TYR A 116 4.80 -9.68 -18.85
N TRP A 117 6.00 -10.02 -18.39
CA TRP A 117 7.26 -9.53 -18.93
C TRP A 117 8.26 -10.67 -19.03
N ASP A 118 9.15 -10.58 -20.01
CA ASP A 118 10.24 -11.52 -20.24
C ASP A 118 11.59 -10.80 -20.29
N GLU A 119 12.69 -11.55 -20.37
CA GLU A 119 14.05 -10.99 -20.47
C GLU A 119 14.26 -10.14 -21.74
N ASN A 120 13.44 -10.36 -22.78
CA ASN A 120 13.50 -9.59 -24.03
C ASN A 120 12.76 -8.25 -23.94
N THR A 121 11.94 -8.05 -22.90
CA THR A 121 11.15 -6.83 -22.74
C THR A 121 12.05 -5.68 -22.27
N SER A 122 12.10 -4.61 -23.06
CA SER A 122 12.85 -3.41 -22.67
C SER A 122 12.19 -2.71 -21.46
N ALA A 123 13.00 -2.06 -20.63
CA ALA A 123 12.51 -1.38 -19.42
C ALA A 123 11.48 -0.28 -19.72
N GLU A 124 11.59 0.38 -20.87
CA GLU A 124 10.66 1.43 -21.28
C GLU A 124 9.32 0.84 -21.73
N VAL A 125 9.35 -0.23 -22.54
CA VAL A 125 8.14 -0.95 -22.97
C VAL A 125 7.39 -1.50 -21.77
N LEU A 126 8.10 -2.05 -20.78
CA LEU A 126 7.48 -2.54 -19.56
C LEU A 126 6.77 -1.41 -18.80
N LYS A 127 7.44 -0.27 -18.60
CA LYS A 127 6.83 0.89 -17.92
C LYS A 127 5.59 1.40 -18.64
N GLN A 128 5.59 1.40 -19.97
CA GLN A 128 4.44 1.81 -20.78
C GLN A 128 3.28 0.81 -20.62
N SER A 129 3.56 -0.49 -20.73
CA SER A 129 2.54 -1.54 -20.53
C SER A 129 1.93 -1.51 -19.11
N GLU A 130 2.74 -1.24 -18.08
CA GLU A 130 2.27 -1.08 -16.69
C GLU A 130 1.35 0.14 -16.56
N ARG A 131 1.70 1.27 -17.20
CA ARG A 131 0.87 2.49 -17.22
C ARG A 131 -0.46 2.26 -17.93
N GLU A 132 -0.43 1.61 -19.09
CA GLU A 132 -1.62 1.30 -19.88
C GLU A 132 -2.57 0.37 -19.12
N LYS A 133 -2.04 -0.71 -18.54
CA LYS A 133 -2.82 -1.64 -17.70
C LYS A 133 -3.46 -0.96 -16.50
N PHE A 134 -2.72 -0.08 -15.83
CA PHE A 134 -3.23 0.68 -14.70
C PHE A 134 -4.34 1.67 -15.11
N LEU A 135 -4.18 2.32 -16.27
CA LEU A 135 -5.19 3.23 -16.82
C LEU A 135 -6.46 2.47 -17.23
N GLU A 136 -6.33 1.29 -17.84
CA GLU A 136 -7.44 0.39 -18.16
C GLU A 136 -8.20 0.01 -16.90
N TRP A 137 -7.50 -0.42 -15.84
CA TRP A 137 -8.08 -0.73 -14.54
C TRP A 137 -8.83 0.46 -13.93
N ARG A 138 -8.25 1.67 -13.93
CA ARG A 138 -8.94 2.88 -13.45
C ARG A 138 -10.21 3.19 -14.24
N ARG A 139 -10.17 3.05 -15.57
CA ARG A 139 -11.36 3.25 -16.43
C ARG A 139 -12.46 2.24 -16.10
N GLN A 140 -12.12 1.00 -15.78
CA GLN A 140 -13.10 0.00 -15.34
C GLN A 140 -13.77 0.41 -14.03
N LEU A 141 -13.01 0.89 -13.04
CA LEU A 141 -13.57 1.37 -11.77
C LEU A 141 -14.51 2.56 -11.94
N VAL A 142 -14.15 3.53 -12.79
CA VAL A 142 -15.01 4.69 -13.07
C VAL A 142 -16.34 4.25 -13.71
N LYS A 143 -16.29 3.31 -14.67
CA LYS A 143 -17.53 2.76 -15.27
C LYS A 143 -18.44 2.12 -14.23
N LEU A 144 -17.88 1.38 -13.26
CA LEU A 144 -18.67 0.78 -12.17
C LEU A 144 -19.30 1.86 -11.27
N GLU A 145 -18.55 2.92 -10.94
CA GLU A 145 -19.06 4.02 -10.12
C GLU A 145 -20.23 4.74 -10.82
N GLU A 146 -20.10 4.99 -12.14
CA GLU A 146 -21.12 5.67 -12.94
C GLU A 146 -22.36 4.81 -13.21
N GLU A 147 -22.18 3.55 -13.63
CA GLU A 147 -23.27 2.66 -14.05
C GLU A 147 -24.08 2.14 -12.85
N GLN A 148 -23.40 1.81 -11.75
CA GLN A 148 -24.02 1.07 -10.64
C GLN A 148 -24.17 1.89 -9.36
N LYS A 149 -23.64 3.13 -9.35
CA LYS A 149 -23.62 4.02 -8.16
C LYS A 149 -23.05 3.32 -6.91
N LEU A 150 -22.14 2.37 -7.10
CA LEU A 150 -21.44 1.71 -6.01
C LEU A 150 -20.47 2.69 -5.36
N ILE A 151 -20.54 2.81 -4.04
CA ILE A 151 -19.54 3.56 -3.28
C ILE A 151 -18.33 2.65 -3.13
N LEU A 152 -17.28 2.96 -3.88
CA LEU A 152 -16.01 2.25 -3.79
C LEU A 152 -15.26 2.68 -2.52
N THR A 153 -14.53 1.73 -1.93
CA THR A 153 -13.57 2.07 -0.88
C THR A 153 -12.45 2.92 -1.48
N PRO A 154 -11.97 3.95 -0.76
CA PRO A 154 -10.83 4.73 -1.23
C PRO A 154 -9.65 3.81 -1.54
N PHE A 155 -9.07 3.98 -2.73
CA PHE A 155 -7.97 3.17 -3.22
C PHE A 155 -6.78 4.05 -3.61
N GLU A 156 -5.60 3.43 -3.72
CA GLU A 156 -4.38 4.12 -4.09
C GLU A 156 -4.35 4.44 -5.59
N ARG A 157 -4.24 5.73 -5.93
CA ARG A 157 -4.20 6.21 -7.32
C ARG A 157 -2.77 6.29 -7.87
N ASN A 158 -1.75 6.21 -7.03
CA ASN A 158 -0.36 6.26 -7.44
C ASN A 158 0.11 4.88 -7.97
N LEU A 159 0.53 4.83 -9.23
CA LEU A 159 1.06 3.62 -9.89
C LEU A 159 2.29 3.05 -9.16
N ASP A 160 3.14 3.91 -8.59
CA ASP A 160 4.38 3.44 -7.97
C ASP A 160 4.12 2.60 -6.71
N PHE A 161 3.01 2.81 -6.00
CA PHE A 161 2.59 1.93 -4.91
C PHE A 161 2.23 0.54 -5.42
N TRP A 162 1.50 0.46 -6.53
CA TRP A 162 1.16 -0.81 -7.17
C TRP A 162 2.39 -1.54 -7.70
N ARG A 163 3.39 -0.81 -8.23
CA ARG A 163 4.70 -1.38 -8.58
C ARG A 163 5.41 -2.00 -7.38
N GLN A 164 5.35 -1.36 -6.21
CA GLN A 164 5.91 -1.96 -4.99
C GLN A 164 5.19 -3.24 -4.61
N LEU A 165 3.85 -3.24 -4.64
CA LEU A 165 3.06 -4.45 -4.38
C LEU A 165 3.48 -5.60 -5.32
N TRP A 166 3.58 -5.32 -6.62
CA TRP A 166 3.99 -6.32 -7.61
C TRP A 166 5.38 -6.91 -7.32
N ARG A 167 6.36 -6.05 -7.03
CA ARG A 167 7.73 -6.48 -6.69
C ARG A 167 7.75 -7.34 -5.42
N VAL A 168 6.99 -6.97 -4.39
CA VAL A 168 6.93 -7.73 -3.14
C VAL A 168 6.34 -9.11 -3.38
N ILE A 169 5.27 -9.22 -4.16
CA ILE A 169 4.63 -10.50 -4.49
C ILE A 169 5.59 -11.40 -5.27
N GLU A 170 6.29 -10.85 -6.25
CA GLU A 170 7.25 -11.60 -7.06
C GLU A 170 8.43 -12.12 -6.23
N ARG A 171 9.01 -11.26 -5.40
CA ARG A 171 10.22 -11.58 -4.62
C ARG A 171 9.98 -12.42 -3.37
N SER A 172 8.76 -12.44 -2.83
CA SER A 172 8.47 -13.11 -1.55
C SER A 172 7.89 -14.50 -1.75
N ASP A 173 8.38 -15.49 -1.00
CA ASP A 173 7.79 -16.84 -0.99
C ASP A 173 6.51 -16.92 -0.16
N VAL A 174 6.41 -16.08 0.87
CA VAL A 174 5.25 -16.00 1.77
C VAL A 174 4.76 -14.57 1.83
N VAL A 175 3.47 -14.36 1.59
CA VAL A 175 2.81 -13.06 1.71
C VAL A 175 1.91 -13.08 2.94
N VAL A 176 2.11 -12.11 3.83
CA VAL A 176 1.32 -11.99 5.07
C VAL A 176 0.40 -10.79 4.97
N GLN A 177 -0.92 -11.02 5.04
CA GLN A 177 -1.92 -9.97 5.08
C GLN A 177 -2.27 -9.63 6.53
N ILE A 178 -2.02 -8.40 6.93
CA ILE A 178 -2.34 -7.92 8.28
C ILE A 178 -3.77 -7.39 8.29
N VAL A 179 -4.59 -7.93 9.19
CA VAL A 179 -6.03 -7.69 9.26
C VAL A 179 -6.40 -7.23 10.68
N ASP A 180 -7.30 -6.26 10.83
CA ASP A 180 -7.78 -5.81 12.15
C ASP A 180 -8.83 -6.78 12.71
N SER A 181 -8.67 -7.20 13.97
CA SER A 181 -9.53 -8.18 14.65
C SER A 181 -11.00 -7.78 14.77
N ARG A 182 -11.33 -6.49 14.71
CA ARG A 182 -12.71 -6.00 14.89
C ARG A 182 -13.61 -6.34 13.71
N ASN A 183 -13.08 -6.33 12.50
CA ASN A 183 -13.81 -6.72 11.30
C ASN A 183 -12.83 -7.35 10.29
N PRO A 184 -12.46 -8.63 10.49
CA PRO A 184 -11.42 -9.23 9.69
C PRO A 184 -11.82 -9.46 8.24
N LEU A 185 -13.11 -9.60 7.95
CA LEU A 185 -13.62 -9.81 6.60
C LEU A 185 -13.52 -8.55 5.74
N LEU A 186 -13.69 -7.36 6.32
CA LEU A 186 -13.59 -6.09 5.59
C LEU A 186 -12.16 -5.77 5.14
N PHE A 187 -11.17 -6.05 5.98
CA PHE A 187 -9.75 -5.78 5.67
C PHE A 187 -9.07 -6.92 4.91
N ARG A 188 -9.77 -8.02 4.69
CA ARG A 188 -9.27 -9.16 3.93
C ARG A 188 -9.48 -8.95 2.44
N CYS A 189 -8.43 -9.15 1.66
CA CYS A 189 -8.51 -9.10 0.20
C CYS A 189 -8.34 -10.51 -0.39
N GLN A 190 -9.46 -11.16 -0.69
CA GLN A 190 -9.48 -12.49 -1.35
C GLN A 190 -8.83 -12.45 -2.73
N ASP A 191 -8.92 -11.29 -3.41
CA ASP A 191 -8.32 -11.14 -4.73
C ASP A 191 -6.79 -11.13 -4.69
N LEU A 192 -6.20 -10.59 -3.63
CA LEU A 192 -4.76 -10.68 -3.40
C LEU A 192 -4.33 -12.13 -3.18
N GLU A 193 -5.11 -12.92 -2.43
CA GLU A 193 -4.84 -14.34 -2.20
C GLU A 193 -4.80 -15.13 -3.53
N ARG A 194 -5.77 -14.86 -4.41
CA ARG A 194 -5.78 -15.43 -5.77
C ARG A 194 -4.59 -14.97 -6.60
N TYR A 195 -4.29 -13.67 -6.59
CA TYR A 195 -3.18 -13.12 -7.37
C TYR A 195 -1.83 -13.76 -7.00
N VAL A 196 -1.56 -13.95 -5.70
CA VAL A 196 -0.32 -14.60 -5.26
C VAL A 196 -0.22 -16.04 -5.80
N LYS A 197 -1.34 -16.78 -5.84
CA LYS A 197 -1.40 -18.13 -6.41
C LYS A 197 -1.34 -18.15 -7.94
N GLU A 198 -1.85 -17.13 -8.62
CA GLU A 198 -1.70 -16.92 -10.07
C GLU A 198 -0.24 -16.70 -10.45
N VAL A 199 0.53 -15.93 -9.64
CA VAL A 199 1.96 -15.69 -9.87
C VAL A 199 2.79 -16.95 -9.64
N SER A 200 2.51 -17.70 -8.57
CA SER A 200 3.13 -19.00 -8.33
C SER A 200 2.31 -19.84 -7.36
N SER A 201 2.04 -21.10 -7.72
CA SER A 201 1.31 -22.05 -6.89
C SER A 201 2.03 -22.40 -5.57
N HIS A 202 3.36 -22.25 -5.55
CA HIS A 202 4.20 -22.56 -4.40
C HIS A 202 4.19 -21.47 -3.32
N LYS A 203 3.76 -20.25 -3.67
CA LYS A 203 3.73 -19.12 -2.72
C LYS A 203 2.60 -19.32 -1.72
N GLU A 204 2.88 -19.02 -0.46
CA GLU A 204 1.91 -19.20 0.63
C GLU A 204 1.33 -17.87 1.10
N ASN A 205 0.03 -17.85 1.37
CA ASN A 205 -0.68 -16.71 1.94
C ASN A 205 -1.03 -16.98 3.40
N ILE A 206 -0.72 -16.02 4.27
CA ILE A 206 -1.02 -16.10 5.71
C ILE A 206 -1.77 -14.83 6.12
N ILE A 207 -2.83 -14.98 6.92
CA ILE A 207 -3.53 -13.84 7.52
C ILE A 207 -3.05 -13.64 8.96
N LEU A 208 -2.59 -12.44 9.26
CA LEU A 208 -2.22 -12.00 10.60
C LEU A 208 -3.32 -11.12 11.18
N ILE A 209 -4.12 -11.67 12.09
CA ILE A 209 -5.17 -10.91 12.79
C ILE A 209 -4.53 -10.12 13.93
N ASN A 210 -4.39 -8.81 13.72
CA ASN A 210 -3.84 -7.87 14.68
C ASN A 210 -4.88 -7.40 15.70
N LYS A 211 -4.42 -6.93 16.86
CA LYS A 211 -5.25 -6.52 18.02
C LYS A 211 -6.12 -7.66 18.55
N ALA A 212 -5.57 -8.88 18.59
CA ALA A 212 -6.28 -10.05 19.07
C ALA A 212 -6.70 -9.96 20.56
N ASP A 213 -6.14 -9.00 21.31
CA ASP A 213 -6.54 -8.64 22.68
C ASP A 213 -7.97 -8.09 22.78
N LEU A 214 -8.51 -7.54 21.69
CA LEU A 214 -9.90 -7.05 21.65
C LEU A 214 -10.93 -8.20 21.53
N LEU A 215 -10.48 -9.43 21.26
CA LEU A 215 -11.36 -10.58 21.07
C LEU A 215 -11.36 -11.49 22.30
N THR A 216 -12.56 -11.95 22.66
CA THR A 216 -12.71 -13.01 23.66
C THR A 216 -12.12 -14.32 23.15
N GLN A 217 -11.87 -15.26 24.06
CA GLN A 217 -11.33 -16.57 23.68
C GLN A 217 -12.29 -17.36 22.78
N GLU A 218 -13.60 -17.23 23.01
CA GLU A 218 -14.63 -17.85 22.18
C GLU A 218 -14.63 -17.27 20.77
N GLN A 219 -14.61 -15.94 20.64
CA GLN A 219 -14.54 -15.27 19.33
C GLN A 219 -13.29 -15.68 18.55
N ARG A 220 -12.14 -15.81 19.21
CA ARG A 220 -10.91 -16.30 18.56
C ARG A 220 -11.04 -17.72 18.03
N LYS A 221 -11.70 -18.62 18.78
CA LYS A 221 -11.97 -19.99 18.32
C LYS A 221 -12.90 -19.99 17.11
N SER A 222 -14.01 -19.26 17.17
CA SER A 222 -14.95 -19.17 16.04
C SER A 222 -14.29 -18.60 14.77
N TRP A 223 -13.44 -17.57 14.91
CA TRP A 223 -12.67 -17.06 13.77
C TRP A 223 -11.64 -18.08 13.26
N ALA A 224 -10.95 -18.79 14.15
CA ALA A 224 -9.99 -19.82 13.75
C ALA A 224 -10.67 -20.96 12.96
N GLU A 225 -11.82 -21.43 13.44
CA GLU A 225 -12.63 -22.45 12.76
C GLU A 225 -13.13 -21.97 11.39
N PHE A 226 -13.59 -20.71 11.31
CA PHE A 226 -14.02 -20.11 10.05
C PHE A 226 -12.91 -20.11 9.00
N PHE A 227 -11.73 -19.58 9.32
CA PHE A 227 -10.63 -19.52 8.36
C PHE A 227 -10.00 -20.88 8.06
N GLN A 228 -10.04 -21.82 9.02
CA GLN A 228 -9.62 -23.19 8.79
C GLN A 228 -10.52 -23.90 7.77
N THR A 229 -11.84 -23.65 7.83
CA THR A 229 -12.81 -24.19 6.86
C THR A 229 -12.52 -23.67 5.44
N GLU A 230 -12.08 -22.43 5.31
CA GLU A 230 -11.66 -21.86 4.03
C GLU A 230 -10.25 -22.28 3.58
N GLY A 231 -9.52 -23.05 4.40
CA GLY A 231 -8.19 -23.55 4.07
C GLY A 231 -7.07 -22.50 4.18
N ILE A 232 -7.27 -21.43 4.96
CA ILE A 232 -6.31 -20.33 5.09
C ILE A 232 -5.60 -20.38 6.43
N LYS A 233 -4.27 -20.17 6.39
CA LYS A 233 -3.43 -20.11 7.59
C LYS A 233 -3.62 -18.77 8.29
N VAL A 234 -4.03 -18.81 9.56
CA VAL A 234 -4.28 -17.62 10.37
C VAL A 234 -3.42 -17.61 11.63
N VAL A 235 -2.87 -16.45 11.94
CA VAL A 235 -2.12 -16.19 13.17
C VAL A 235 -2.74 -15.00 13.88
N PHE A 236 -2.99 -15.14 15.18
CA PHE A 236 -3.47 -14.05 16.03
C PHE A 236 -2.28 -13.33 16.68
N TRP A 237 -2.27 -12.00 16.59
CA TRP A 237 -1.21 -11.17 17.15
C TRP A 237 -1.78 -10.04 18.02
N SER A 238 -1.11 -9.78 19.14
CA SER A 238 -1.36 -8.61 19.98
C SER A 238 -0.04 -7.95 20.34
N ALA A 239 0.16 -6.73 19.84
CA ALA A 239 1.37 -5.95 20.09
C ALA A 239 1.51 -5.57 21.59
N LEU A 240 0.38 -5.32 22.28
CA LEU A 240 0.40 -4.97 23.70
C LEU A 240 0.82 -6.16 24.57
N ALA A 241 0.22 -7.32 24.33
CA ALA A 241 0.55 -8.53 25.07
C ALA A 241 2.03 -8.93 24.83
N GLU A 242 2.49 -8.82 23.58
CA GLU A 242 3.88 -9.19 23.27
C GLU A 242 4.90 -8.16 23.75
N GLY A 243 4.57 -6.87 23.72
CA GLY A 243 5.38 -5.82 24.34
C GLY A 243 5.55 -6.04 25.85
N GLN A 244 4.48 -6.46 26.54
CA GLN A 244 4.54 -6.81 27.96
C GLN A 244 5.39 -8.07 28.20
N ARG A 245 5.28 -9.10 27.35
CA ARG A 245 6.10 -10.32 27.44
C ARG A 245 7.59 -10.01 27.29
N LEU A 246 7.95 -9.26 26.25
CA LEU A 246 9.34 -8.85 25.99
C LEU A 246 9.89 -7.97 27.12
N ALA A 247 9.08 -7.08 27.70
CA ALA A 247 9.47 -6.28 28.85
C ALA A 247 9.70 -7.14 30.11
N ALA A 248 8.85 -8.15 30.34
CA ALA A 248 9.01 -9.10 31.44
C ALA A 248 10.28 -9.96 31.27
N ASP A 249 10.55 -10.44 30.06
CA ASP A 249 11.76 -11.21 29.74
C ASP A 249 13.03 -10.37 29.91
N THR A 250 12.98 -9.09 29.53
CA THR A 250 14.10 -8.16 29.73
C THR A 250 14.38 -7.90 31.20
N LYS A 251 13.33 -7.74 32.02
CA LYS A 251 13.47 -7.60 33.49
C LYS A 251 14.03 -8.88 34.12
N ARG A 252 13.56 -10.06 33.70
CA ARG A 252 14.06 -11.36 34.15
C ARG A 252 15.54 -11.53 33.82
N ASN A 253 15.94 -11.21 32.59
CA ASN A 253 17.34 -11.29 32.16
C ASN A 253 18.26 -10.30 32.89
N ARG A 254 17.79 -9.08 33.21
CA ARG A 254 18.55 -8.16 34.08
C ARG A 254 18.73 -8.71 35.49
N HIS A 255 17.68 -9.28 36.08
CA HIS A 255 17.73 -9.87 37.43
C HIS A 255 18.68 -11.08 37.51
N LEU A 256 18.69 -11.93 36.49
CA LEU A 256 19.63 -13.05 36.37
C LEU A 256 21.08 -12.57 36.24
N LYS A 257 21.35 -11.53 35.43
CA LYS A 257 22.70 -10.95 35.33
C LYS A 257 23.18 -10.36 36.67
N GLN A 258 22.31 -9.68 37.41
CA GLN A 258 22.62 -9.14 38.73
C GLN A 258 22.89 -10.23 39.77
N LYS A 259 22.11 -11.32 39.77
CA LYS A 259 22.35 -12.48 40.64
C LYS A 259 23.64 -13.22 40.29
N CYS A 260 23.96 -13.41 39.01
CA CYS A 260 25.21 -14.04 38.59
C CYS A 260 26.43 -13.17 38.93
N GLN A 261 26.32 -11.84 38.90
CA GLN A 261 27.38 -10.94 39.37
C GLN A 261 27.64 -11.03 40.87
N HIS A 262 26.62 -11.39 41.67
CA HIS A 262 26.76 -11.57 43.11
C HIS A 262 27.27 -12.94 43.54
N LEU A 263 27.29 -13.94 42.64
CA LEU A 263 27.78 -15.30 42.92
C LEU A 263 29.24 -15.55 42.49
N VAL A 264 29.92 -14.54 41.95
CA VAL A 264 31.32 -14.62 41.45
C VAL A 264 32.31 -13.86 42.37
N LEU A 265 31.88 -13.47 43.58
CA LEU A 265 32.72 -12.98 44.67
C LEU A 265 32.62 -13.94 45.86
#